data_AF-A0A8I1N420-F1
#
_entry.id   AF-A0A8I1N420-F1
#
_cell.length_a   1.000
_cell.length_b   1.000
_cell.length_c   1.000
_cell.angle_alpha   90.00
_cell.angle_beta   90.00
_cell.angle_gamma   90.00
#
_symmetry.space_group_name_H-M   'P 1'
#
loop_
_entity.id
_entity.type
_entity.pdbx_description
1 polymer ?
#
loop_
_entity_poly.entity_id
_entity_poly.type
_entity_poly.pdbx_seq_one_letter_code
_entity_poly.pdbx_strand_id
1 'polypeptide(L)'
;MMEAKTKKDDKAHPKYLDKLTEAATTDAYSESEQAWGFFAMIEENLSLLFTTHVLGHAVTVAQVDITGCDHIVAICTYGKSTQAIPILDLPLSVPPPGGAEWIDAYRRWCGN
;
A
#
# COMPACT_ATOMS: atom_id res chain seq x y z
N MET A 1 -34.14 7.24 -11.68
CA MET A 1 -33.40 6.92 -10.45
C MET A 1 -32.83 5.53 -10.61
N MET A 2 -31.52 5.43 -10.85
CA MET A 2 -30.79 4.16 -10.88
C MET A 2 -29.56 4.41 -10.01
N GLU A 3 -29.57 3.87 -8.80
CA GLU A 3 -28.42 3.93 -7.91
C GLU A 3 -27.36 2.97 -8.45
N ALA A 4 -26.21 3.54 -8.80
CA ALA A 4 -25.02 2.77 -9.12
C ALA A 4 -24.58 2.03 -7.86
N LYS A 5 -24.64 0.69 -7.87
CA LYS A 5 -24.09 -0.14 -6.80
C LYS A 5 -22.57 0.02 -6.80
N THR A 6 -22.04 0.73 -5.81
CA THR A 6 -20.61 0.83 -5.55
C THR A 6 -20.05 -0.58 -5.28
N LYS A 7 -19.16 -1.07 -6.15
CA LYS A 7 -18.34 -2.28 -5.95
C LYS A 7 -17.28 -2.03 -4.85
N LYS A 8 -17.67 -1.64 -3.64
CA LYS A 8 -16.73 -1.26 -2.57
C LYS A 8 -16.33 -2.46 -1.69
N ASP A 9 -17.07 -3.56 -1.74
CA ASP A 9 -17.05 -4.57 -0.67
C ASP A 9 -16.32 -5.88 -1.01
N ASP A 10 -16.00 -6.17 -2.27
CA ASP A 10 -15.35 -7.44 -2.65
C ASP A 10 -13.84 -7.46 -2.32
N LYS A 11 -13.17 -6.29 -2.42
CA LYS A 11 -11.72 -6.14 -2.20
C LYS A 11 -11.30 -6.00 -0.73
N ALA A 12 -12.24 -5.77 0.18
CA ALA A 12 -11.97 -5.69 1.62
C ALA A 12 -12.30 -7.01 2.34
N HIS A 13 -12.71 -8.05 1.60
CA HIS A 13 -13.08 -9.33 2.21
C HIS A 13 -11.81 -10.04 2.76
N PRO A 14 -11.81 -10.56 4.00
CA PRO A 14 -10.62 -11.17 4.62
C PRO A 14 -9.92 -12.20 3.74
N LYS A 15 -10.70 -13.06 3.08
CA LYS A 15 -10.22 -14.10 2.15
C LYS A 15 -9.54 -13.55 0.89
N TYR A 16 -9.81 -12.31 0.50
CA TYR A 16 -9.15 -11.69 -0.64
C TYR A 16 -7.76 -11.20 -0.24
N LEU A 17 -7.64 -10.52 0.91
CA LEU A 17 -6.34 -10.11 1.43
C LEU A 17 -5.44 -11.31 1.72
N ASP A 18 -5.98 -12.42 2.22
CA ASP A 18 -5.21 -13.66 2.43
C ASP A 18 -4.60 -14.20 1.12
N LYS A 19 -5.31 -14.05 -0.02
CA LYS A 19 -4.77 -14.42 -1.34
C LYS A 19 -3.68 -13.48 -1.81
N LEU A 20 -3.79 -12.19 -1.53
CA LEU A 20 -2.75 -11.22 -1.84
C LEU A 20 -1.51 -11.49 -1.00
N THR A 21 -1.68 -11.79 0.28
CA THR A 21 -0.59 -12.24 1.16
C THR A 21 0.07 -13.50 0.60
N GLU A 22 -0.70 -14.54 0.27
CA GLU A 22 -0.16 -15.77 -0.34
C GLU A 22 0.63 -15.47 -1.62
N ALA A 23 0.09 -14.62 -2.50
CA ALA A 23 0.75 -14.24 -3.74
C ALA A 23 2.08 -13.49 -3.49
N ALA A 24 2.14 -12.62 -2.49
CA ALA A 24 3.35 -11.89 -2.13
C ALA A 24 4.40 -12.79 -1.45
N THR A 25 3.99 -13.86 -0.77
CA THR A 25 4.89 -14.70 0.04
C THR A 25 5.17 -16.09 -0.53
N THR A 26 4.62 -16.44 -1.70
CA THR A 26 4.61 -17.84 -2.20
C THR A 26 6.00 -18.43 -2.44
N ASP A 27 7.01 -17.62 -2.75
CA ASP A 27 8.40 -18.06 -3.00
C ASP A 27 9.38 -17.49 -1.96
N ALA A 28 8.86 -17.05 -0.81
CA ALA A 28 9.67 -16.49 0.25
C ALA A 28 10.00 -17.55 1.31
N TYR A 29 11.28 -17.67 1.67
CA TYR A 29 11.80 -18.61 2.67
C TYR A 29 12.14 -17.91 3.99
N SER A 30 12.03 -16.59 4.06
CA SER A 30 12.31 -15.74 5.23
C SER A 30 11.37 -14.54 5.30
N GLU A 31 11.24 -13.91 6.47
CA GLU A 31 10.43 -12.68 6.64
C GLU A 31 10.96 -11.52 5.78
N SER A 32 12.27 -11.45 5.59
CA SER A 32 12.91 -10.48 4.69
C SER A 32 12.41 -10.68 3.26
N GLU A 33 12.49 -11.90 2.73
CA GLU A 33 11.99 -12.21 1.38
C GLU A 33 10.48 -11.97 1.25
N GLN A 34 9.71 -12.21 2.32
CA GLN A 34 8.27 -11.88 2.33
C GLN A 34 8.05 -10.37 2.21
N ALA A 35 8.78 -9.55 2.97
CA ALA A 35 8.72 -8.09 2.87
C ALA A 35 9.12 -7.59 1.47
N TRP A 36 10.14 -8.18 0.86
CA TRP A 36 10.53 -7.90 -0.53
C TRP A 36 9.46 -8.31 -1.53
N GLY A 37 8.78 -9.44 -1.32
CA GLY A 37 7.65 -9.87 -2.14
C GLY A 37 6.47 -8.91 -2.05
N PHE A 38 6.14 -8.40 -0.85
CA PHE A 38 5.16 -7.34 -0.69
C PHE A 38 5.58 -6.04 -1.36
N PHE A 39 6.85 -5.65 -1.23
CA PHE A 39 7.39 -4.46 -1.91
C PHE A 39 7.19 -4.54 -3.42
N ALA A 40 7.58 -5.65 -4.04
CA ALA A 40 7.40 -5.85 -5.48
C ALA A 40 5.92 -5.75 -5.89
N MET A 41 5.03 -6.43 -5.16
CA MET A 41 3.60 -6.37 -5.44
C MET A 41 3.01 -4.95 -5.30
N ILE A 42 3.43 -4.19 -4.29
CA ILE A 42 2.99 -2.81 -4.08
C ILE A 42 3.57 -1.91 -5.18
N GLU A 43 4.85 -2.01 -5.51
CA GLU A 43 5.51 -1.20 -6.53
C GLU A 43 4.87 -1.38 -7.92
N GLU A 44 4.55 -2.62 -8.28
CA GLU A 44 3.98 -2.95 -9.59
C GLU A 44 2.50 -2.56 -9.74
N ASN A 45 1.72 -2.61 -8.65
CA ASN A 45 0.26 -2.50 -8.73
C ASN A 45 -0.29 -1.19 -8.17
N LEU A 46 0.43 -0.52 -7.26
CA LEU A 46 -0.03 0.73 -6.67
C LEU A 46 -0.01 1.85 -7.71
N SER A 47 -1.17 2.45 -7.96
CA SER A 47 -1.27 3.66 -8.76
C SER A 47 -0.60 4.81 -8.02
N LEU A 48 0.59 5.22 -8.48
CA LEU A 48 1.37 6.31 -7.91
C LEU A 48 0.85 7.69 -8.35
N LEU A 49 1.48 8.75 -7.83
CA LEU A 49 1.15 10.17 -8.07
C LEU A 49 -0.25 10.56 -7.57
N PHE A 50 -0.73 9.92 -6.51
CA PHE A 50 -1.95 10.31 -5.81
C PHE A 50 -1.64 11.22 -4.62
N THR A 51 -2.62 12.04 -4.25
CA THR A 51 -2.52 12.93 -3.08
C THR A 51 -3.21 12.30 -1.88
N THR A 52 -2.55 12.34 -0.73
CA THR A 52 -3.12 11.97 0.57
C THR A 52 -2.78 13.01 1.63
N HIS A 53 -3.34 12.89 2.83
CA HIS A 53 -3.11 13.83 3.93
C HIS A 53 -2.34 13.18 5.07
N VAL A 54 -1.09 13.57 5.27
CA VAL A 54 -0.27 13.12 6.40
C VAL A 54 -0.19 14.24 7.43
N LEU A 55 -0.61 13.97 8.67
CA LEU A 55 -0.63 14.95 9.76
C LEU A 55 -1.28 16.29 9.34
N GLY A 56 -2.36 16.22 8.54
CA GLY A 56 -3.10 17.39 8.04
C GLY A 56 -2.50 18.09 6.81
N HIS A 57 -1.35 17.64 6.29
CA HIS A 57 -0.72 18.21 5.11
C HIS A 57 -0.99 17.35 3.88
N ALA A 58 -1.46 17.98 2.80
CA ALA A 58 -1.63 17.31 1.51
C ALA A 58 -0.26 16.99 0.90
N VAL A 59 0.07 15.71 0.75
CA VAL A 59 1.33 15.23 0.18
C VAL A 59 1.05 14.38 -1.06
N THR A 60 1.98 14.39 -2.01
CA THR A 60 1.91 13.53 -3.20
C THR A 60 2.79 12.31 -3.00
N VAL A 61 2.20 11.12 -3.11
CA VAL A 61 2.95 9.85 -3.08
C VAL A 61 3.57 9.63 -4.46
N ALA A 62 4.87 9.82 -4.58
CA ALA A 62 5.56 9.79 -5.86
C ALA A 62 6.07 8.39 -6.23
N GLN A 63 6.49 7.63 -5.23
CA GLN A 63 7.11 6.31 -5.39
C GLN A 63 6.95 5.51 -4.08
N VAL A 64 7.13 4.19 -4.17
CA VAL A 64 7.41 3.33 -3.01
C VAL A 64 8.83 2.80 -3.10
N ASP A 65 9.45 2.58 -1.94
CA ASP A 65 10.81 2.04 -1.82
C ASP A 65 10.86 1.10 -0.61
N ILE A 66 11.93 0.31 -0.50
CA ILE A 66 12.20 -0.54 0.65
C ILE A 66 13.58 -0.21 1.20
N THR A 67 13.64 0.02 2.51
CA THR A 67 14.90 0.34 3.19
C THR A 67 15.77 -0.91 3.35
N GLY A 68 17.06 -0.73 3.66
CA GLY A 68 17.96 -1.86 3.99
C GLY A 68 17.62 -2.63 5.28
N CYS A 69 16.55 -2.22 5.99
CA CYS A 69 15.98 -2.95 7.13
C CYS A 69 14.62 -3.58 6.78
N ASP A 70 14.33 -3.76 5.49
CA ASP A 70 13.11 -4.37 4.96
C ASP A 70 11.79 -3.64 5.30
N HIS A 71 11.88 -2.37 5.67
CA HIS A 71 10.70 -1.51 5.83
C HIS A 71 10.31 -0.86 4.50
N ILE A 72 9.07 -1.13 4.06
CA ILE A 72 8.47 -0.49 2.89
C ILE A 72 8.05 0.94 3.26
N VAL A 73 8.47 1.91 2.44
CA VAL A 73 8.19 3.34 2.62
C VAL A 73 7.58 3.93 1.36
N ALA A 74 6.68 4.89 1.54
CA ALA A 74 6.22 5.77 0.48
C ALA A 74 7.07 7.04 0.45
N ILE A 75 7.61 7.36 -0.73
CA ILE A 75 8.34 8.60 -0.98
C ILE A 75 7.31 9.69 -1.28
N CYS A 76 7.05 10.54 -0.30
CA CYS A 76 6.04 11.58 -0.35
C CYS A 76 6.69 12.95 -0.58
N THR A 77 6.08 13.76 -1.44
CA THR A 77 6.54 15.13 -1.71
C THR A 77 5.54 16.16 -1.18
N TYR A 78 6.07 17.23 -0.60
CA TYR A 78 5.32 18.39 -0.14
C TYR A 78 6.09 19.66 -0.52
N GLY A 79 5.61 20.37 -1.54
CA GLY A 79 6.31 21.53 -2.09
C GLY A 79 7.70 21.14 -2.63
N LYS A 80 8.76 21.60 -1.96
CA LYS A 80 10.17 21.29 -2.31
C LYS A 80 10.78 20.18 -1.45
N SER A 81 10.03 19.67 -0.48
CA SER A 81 10.49 18.66 0.48
C SER A 81 10.06 17.28 0.02
N THR A 82 10.94 16.30 0.22
CA THR A 82 10.67 14.88 0.01
C THR A 82 10.91 14.14 1.31
N GLN A 83 10.01 13.25 1.69
CA GLN A 83 10.09 12.47 2.92
C GLN A 83 9.67 11.02 2.66
N ALA A 84 10.42 10.08 3.23
CA ALA A 84 10.02 8.68 3.31
C ALA A 84 9.07 8.51 4.51
N ILE A 85 7.89 7.93 4.25
CA ILE A 85 6.86 7.65 5.24
C ILE A 85 6.65 6.13 5.26
N PRO A 86 6.70 5.44 6.41
CA PRO A 86 6.39 4.01 6.46
C PRO A 86 5.05 3.72 5.81
N ILE A 87 4.98 2.71 4.93
CA ILE A 87 3.76 2.41 4.18
C ILE A 87 2.60 2.04 5.13
N LEU A 88 2.93 1.47 6.29
CA LEU A 88 1.97 1.15 7.35
C LEU A 88 1.28 2.41 7.88
N ASP A 89 2.03 3.50 8.02
CA ASP A 89 1.57 4.81 8.50
C ASP A 89 0.97 5.69 7.40
N LEU A 90 1.01 5.25 6.13
CA LEU A 90 0.53 6.04 5.00
C LEU A 90 -1.02 6.05 4.96
N PRO A 91 -1.69 7.17 5.23
CA PRO A 91 -3.12 7.25 5.05
C PRO A 91 -3.46 7.11 3.56
N LEU A 92 -4.45 6.30 3.22
CA LEU A 92 -4.93 6.16 1.85
C LEU A 92 -5.90 7.30 1.52
N SER A 93 -5.83 7.79 0.28
CA SER A 93 -6.79 8.78 -0.22
C SER A 93 -8.21 8.22 -0.22
N VAL A 94 -9.21 9.11 -0.26
CA VAL A 94 -10.62 8.71 -0.47
C VAL A 94 -11.11 9.37 -1.76
N PRO A 95 -11.37 8.60 -2.83
CA PRO A 95 -11.26 7.14 -2.94
C PRO A 95 -9.80 6.62 -2.91
N PRO A 96 -9.58 5.34 -2.53
CA PRO A 96 -8.25 4.73 -2.55
C PRO A 96 -7.66 4.69 -3.98
N PRO A 97 -6.34 4.80 -4.13
CA PRO A 97 -5.69 4.57 -5.42
C PRO A 97 -5.86 3.11 -5.86
N GLY A 98 -5.73 2.85 -7.16
CA GLY A 98 -5.67 1.47 -7.66
C GLY A 98 -4.51 0.73 -7.02
N GLY A 99 -4.70 -0.55 -6.66
CA GLY A 99 -3.65 -1.37 -6.04
C GLY A 99 -3.45 -1.12 -4.53
N ALA A 100 -4.23 -0.23 -3.91
CA ALA A 100 -4.18 0.01 -2.47
C ALA A 100 -4.44 -1.26 -1.64
N GLU A 101 -5.15 -2.25 -2.18
CA GLU A 101 -5.37 -3.55 -1.55
C GLU A 101 -4.08 -4.30 -1.19
N TRP A 102 -2.97 -4.05 -1.91
CA TRP A 102 -1.67 -4.63 -1.58
C TRP A 102 -1.05 -4.02 -0.31
N ILE A 103 -1.32 -2.73 -0.06
CA ILE A 103 -0.95 -2.07 1.20
C ILE A 103 -1.77 -2.67 2.36
N ASP A 104 -3.06 -2.93 2.14
CA ASP A 104 -3.92 -3.54 3.17
C ASP A 104 -3.52 -5.00 3.46
N ALA A 105 -3.10 -5.76 2.44
CA ALA A 105 -2.56 -7.10 2.62
C ALA A 105 -1.24 -7.09 3.43
N TYR A 106 -0.35 -6.13 3.14
CA TYR A 106 0.90 -5.97 3.90
C TYR A 106 0.65 -5.57 5.36
N ARG A 107 -0.27 -4.62 5.60
CA ARG A 107 -0.71 -4.24 6.96
C ARG A 107 -1.19 -5.45 7.76
N ARG A 108 -2.08 -6.25 7.15
CA ARG A 108 -2.60 -7.49 7.75
C ARG A 108 -1.48 -8.48 8.07
N TRP A 109 -0.52 -8.66 7.17
CA TRP A 109 0.63 -9.55 7.40
C TRP A 109 1.51 -9.06 8.58
N CYS A 110 1.73 -7.75 8.71
CA CYS A 110 2.42 -7.15 9.86
C CYS A 110 1.59 -7.15 11.17
N GLY A 111 0.31 -7.54 11.13
CA GLY A 111 -0.59 -7.52 12.29
C GLY A 111 -1.14 -6.13 12.65
N ASN A 112 -1.16 -5.20 11.68
CA ASN A 112 -1.67 -3.83 11.82
C ASN A 112 -3.03 -3.66 11.15
#